data_AF-A0A368U6E2-F1
#
_entry.id   AF-A0A368U6E2-F1
#
_cell.length_a   1.000
_cell.length_b   1.000
_cell.length_c   1.000
_cell.angle_alpha   90.00
_cell.angle_beta   90.00
_cell.angle_gamma   90.00
#
_symmetry.space_group_name_H-M   'P 1'
#
loop_
_entity.id
_entity.type
_entity.pdbx_description
1 polymer ?
#
loop_
_entity_poly.entity_id
_entity_poly.type
_entity_poly.pdbx_seq_one_letter_code
_entity_poly.pdbx_strand_id
1 'polypeptide(L)'
;MHADMQQLAEEKQCLSCHARKDDTPRAPGFSSIAAKYSGTEMKSYLVEVILTGGEAHWGSAAMPEAGERAEVSEEEAEQLVDWILSMHKGDD
;
A
#
# COMPACT_ATOMS: atom_id res chain seq x y z
N MET A 1 -1.47 9.15 -15.12
CA MET A 1 -1.07 9.31 -13.72
C MET A 1 -1.69 8.23 -12.82
N HIS A 2 -3.01 8.02 -12.77
CA HIS A 2 -3.57 6.89 -11.98
C HIS A 2 -3.33 5.49 -12.59
N ALA A 3 -3.39 5.38 -13.92
CA ALA A 3 -3.11 4.12 -14.62
C ALA A 3 -1.65 3.66 -14.45
N ASP A 4 -0.72 4.60 -14.42
CA ASP A 4 0.72 4.33 -14.27
C ASP A 4 1.03 3.75 -12.88
N MET A 5 0.34 4.24 -11.84
CA MET A 5 0.53 3.75 -10.47
C MET A 5 -0.16 2.42 -10.21
N GLN A 6 -1.29 2.16 -10.86
CA GLN A 6 -1.87 0.82 -10.84
C GLN A 6 -0.93 -0.20 -11.50
N GLN A 7 -0.33 0.16 -12.64
CA GLN A 7 0.66 -0.68 -13.31
C GLN A 7 1.89 -0.92 -12.41
N LEU A 8 2.41 0.13 -11.77
CA LEU A 8 3.51 -0.03 -10.80
C LEU A 8 3.12 -0.97 -9.65
N ALA A 9 1.91 -0.84 -9.09
CA ALA A 9 1.44 -1.73 -8.03
C ALA A 9 1.28 -3.19 -8.50
N GLU A 10 0.94 -3.42 -9.77
CA GLU A 10 0.91 -4.74 -10.40
C GLU A 10 2.33 -5.30 -10.60
N GLU A 11 3.25 -4.49 -11.14
CA GLU A 11 4.65 -4.86 -11.37
C GLU A 11 5.39 -5.19 -10.06
N LYS A 12 5.13 -4.41 -9.01
CA LYS A 12 5.65 -4.65 -7.65
C LYS A 12 4.84 -5.69 -6.88
N GLN A 13 3.92 -6.39 -7.56
CA GLN A 13 3.14 -7.51 -7.04
C GLN A 13 2.28 -7.19 -5.81
N CYS A 14 1.97 -5.91 -5.55
CA CYS A 14 1.20 -5.46 -4.40
C CYS A 14 -0.21 -6.09 -4.39
N LEU A 15 -0.80 -6.26 -5.59
CA LEU A 15 -2.13 -6.86 -5.77
C LEU A 15 -2.18 -8.38 -5.49
N SER A 16 -1.05 -9.02 -5.18
CA SER A 16 -1.02 -10.43 -4.75
C SER A 16 -1.59 -10.62 -3.33
N CYS A 17 -1.49 -9.58 -2.50
CA CYS A 17 -1.96 -9.60 -1.11
C CYS A 17 -3.06 -8.56 -0.86
N HIS A 18 -2.94 -7.37 -1.47
CA HIS A 18 -3.88 -6.28 -1.32
C HIS A 18 -4.92 -6.27 -2.44
N ALA A 19 -6.07 -5.66 -2.15
CA ALA A 19 -7.06 -5.31 -3.16
C ALA A 19 -7.27 -3.79 -3.18
N ARG A 20 -7.77 -3.25 -4.29
CA ARG A 20 -8.00 -1.79 -4.41
C ARG A 20 -9.05 -1.28 -3.41
N LYS A 21 -10.10 -2.07 -3.17
CA LYS A 21 -11.27 -1.66 -2.39
C LYS A 21 -11.37 -2.38 -1.06
N ASP A 22 -11.83 -3.61 -1.09
CA ASP A 22 -12.17 -4.36 0.12
C ASP A 22 -10.93 -4.97 0.77
N ASP A 23 -11.00 -5.15 2.09
CA ASP A 23 -9.96 -5.88 2.82
C ASP A 23 -9.95 -7.36 2.38
N THR A 24 -8.75 -7.92 2.28
CA THR A 24 -8.57 -9.35 2.02
C THR A 24 -8.32 -10.08 3.34
N PRO A 25 -8.47 -11.42 3.39
CA PRO A 25 -8.09 -12.19 4.59
C PRO A 25 -6.61 -12.04 4.99
N ARG A 26 -5.76 -11.56 4.07
CA ARG A 26 -4.31 -11.44 4.27
C ARG A 26 -3.85 -10.00 4.53
N ALA A 27 -4.53 -9.00 3.99
CA ALA A 27 -4.08 -7.62 4.02
C ALA A 27 -5.24 -6.62 3.84
N PRO A 28 -5.09 -5.37 4.33
CA PRO A 28 -6.09 -4.32 4.09
C PRO A 28 -6.21 -3.94 2.62
N GLY A 29 -7.40 -3.52 2.21
CA GLY A 29 -7.61 -2.89 0.92
C GLY A 29 -6.99 -1.49 0.88
N PHE A 30 -6.55 -1.04 -0.30
CA PHE A 30 -5.97 0.30 -0.46
C PHE A 30 -6.95 1.40 -0.03
N SER A 31 -8.25 1.25 -0.33
CA SER A 31 -9.28 2.17 0.14
C SER A 31 -9.40 2.23 1.68
N SER A 32 -9.17 1.12 2.38
CA SER A 32 -9.16 1.07 3.84
C SER A 32 -7.92 1.78 4.41
N ILE A 33 -6.76 1.57 3.80
CA ILE A 33 -5.52 2.27 4.15
C ILE A 33 -5.73 3.78 3.97
N ALA A 34 -6.24 4.20 2.82
CA ALA A 34 -6.58 5.60 2.54
C ALA A 34 -7.51 6.18 3.61
N ALA A 35 -8.59 5.47 3.95
CA ALA A 35 -9.55 5.92 4.95
C ALA A 35 -8.94 6.05 6.36
N LYS A 36 -8.01 5.16 6.74
CA LYS A 36 -7.36 5.20 8.07
C LYS A 36 -6.31 6.32 8.19
N TYR A 37 -5.61 6.61 7.09
CA TYR A 37 -4.45 7.51 7.09
C TYR A 37 -4.68 8.86 6.41
N SER A 38 -5.84 9.07 5.79
CA SER A 38 -6.20 10.36 5.20
C SER A 38 -6.14 11.47 6.25
N GLY A 39 -5.47 12.57 5.90
CA GLY A 39 -5.30 13.73 6.79
C GLY A 39 -4.34 13.51 7.96
N THR A 40 -3.53 12.45 7.94
CA THR A 40 -2.49 12.20 8.95
C THR A 40 -1.09 12.46 8.39
N GLU A 41 -0.14 12.76 9.26
CA GLU A 41 1.29 12.94 8.92
C GLU A 41 2.04 11.60 8.80
N MET A 42 1.33 10.48 8.59
CA MET A 42 1.91 9.13 8.62
C MET A 42 2.43 8.66 7.26
N LYS A 43 2.56 9.54 6.26
CA LYS A 43 3.07 9.18 4.92
C LYS A 43 4.44 8.50 5.01
N SER A 44 5.39 9.10 5.73
CA SER A 44 6.75 8.56 5.88
C SER A 44 6.76 7.17 6.54
N TYR A 45 5.85 6.94 7.48
CA TYR A 45 5.68 5.63 8.10
C TYR A 45 5.18 4.59 7.08
N LEU A 46 4.22 4.94 6.23
CA LEU A 46 3.74 4.02 5.18
C LEU A 46 4.83 3.70 4.15
N VAL A 47 5.67 4.68 3.81
CA VAL A 47 6.84 4.47 2.94
C VAL A 47 7.79 3.47 3.58
N GLU A 48 8.11 3.64 4.87
CA GLU A 48 8.96 2.70 5.62
C GLU A 48 8.38 1.28 5.64
N VAL A 49 7.07 1.13 5.82
CA VAL A 49 6.39 -0.18 5.74
C VAL A 49 6.52 -0.80 4.34
N ILE A 50 6.38 -0.01 3.27
CA ILE A 50 6.59 -0.49 1.89
C ILE A 50 8.06 -0.80 1.60
N LEU A 51 9.03 -0.22 2.30
CA LEU A 51 10.45 -0.49 2.07
C LEU A 51 10.97 -1.66 2.89
N THR A 52 10.50 -1.82 4.12
CA THR A 52 11.08 -2.78 5.06
C THR A 52 10.17 -3.99 5.34
N GLY A 53 8.87 -3.86 5.06
CA GLY A 53 7.85 -4.71 5.67
C GLY A 53 7.32 -4.03 6.93
N GLY A 54 6.30 -4.62 7.57
CA GLY A 54 5.65 -3.97 8.70
C GLY A 54 5.19 -4.96 9.75
N GLU A 55 5.37 -4.58 11.01
CA GLU A 55 4.73 -5.25 12.13
C GLU A 55 3.21 -5.24 11.96
N ALA A 56 2.52 -6.14 12.66
CA ALA A 56 1.07 -6.29 12.55
C ALA A 56 0.33 -5.05 13.08
N HIS A 57 0.18 -4.05 12.22
CA HIS A 57 -0.52 -2.80 12.52
C HIS A 57 -1.99 -2.86 12.07
N TRP A 58 -2.33 -3.85 11.22
CA TRP A 58 -3.68 -4.14 10.73
C TRP A 58 -4.22 -5.46 11.29
N GLY A 59 -4.49 -5.49 12.59
CA GLY A 59 -4.90 -6.72 13.29
C GLY A 59 -3.73 -7.69 13.41
N SER A 60 -3.85 -8.89 12.86
CA SER A 60 -2.77 -9.89 12.83
C SER A 60 -1.99 -9.92 11.50
N ALA A 61 -2.34 -9.05 10.54
CA ALA A 61 -1.69 -9.01 9.24
C ALA A 61 -0.38 -8.20 9.32
N ALA A 62 0.73 -8.85 8.97
CA ALA A 62 2.05 -8.24 8.81
C ALA A 62 2.44 -8.25 7.33
N MET A 63 3.02 -7.17 6.84
CA MET A 63 3.54 -7.11 5.47
C MET A 63 4.88 -7.87 5.44
N PRO A 64 5.10 -8.81 4.49
CA PRO A 64 6.34 -9.56 4.38
C PRO A 64 7.58 -8.66 4.28
N GLU A 65 8.72 -9.17 4.73
CA GLU A 65 9.99 -8.46 4.64
C GLU A 65 10.37 -8.18 3.18
N ALA A 66 11.20 -7.16 2.95
CA ALA A 66 11.60 -6.71 1.62
C ALA A 66 12.14 -7.83 0.71
N GLY A 67 12.85 -8.81 1.28
CA GLY A 67 13.43 -9.93 0.52
C GLY A 67 12.41 -10.98 0.02
N GLU A 68 11.17 -10.94 0.51
CA GLU A 68 10.10 -11.89 0.15
C GLU A 68 9.11 -11.33 -0.87
N ARG A 69 9.35 -10.10 -1.35
CA ARG A 69 8.48 -9.36 -2.27
C ARG A 69 9.30 -8.66 -3.34
N ALA A 70 8.63 -8.13 -4.35
CA ALA A 70 9.30 -7.35 -5.38
C ALA A 70 10.03 -6.16 -4.77
N GLU A 71 11.25 -5.90 -5.25
CA GLU A 71 12.05 -4.76 -4.81
C GLU A 71 11.36 -3.45 -5.20
N VAL A 72 11.22 -2.56 -4.22
CA VAL A 72 10.63 -1.23 -4.38
C VAL A 72 11.67 -0.22 -3.92
N SER A 73 11.98 0.75 -4.77
CA SER A 73 12.82 1.88 -4.41
C SER A 73 12.07 2.89 -3.54
N GLU A 74 12.79 3.78 -2.85
CA GLU A 74 12.19 4.83 -2.03
C GLU A 74 11.25 5.74 -2.84
N GLU A 75 11.66 6.13 -4.06
CA GLU A 75 10.83 6.94 -4.95
C GLU A 75 9.54 6.23 -5.36
N GLU A 76 9.62 4.95 -5.73
CA GLU A 76 8.43 4.15 -6.07
C GLU A 76 7.52 3.97 -4.86
N ALA A 77 8.08 3.79 -3.66
CA ALA A 77 7.31 3.67 -2.42
C ALA A 77 6.55 4.97 -2.12
N GLU A 78 7.18 6.13 -2.25
CA GLU A 78 6.51 7.43 -2.08
C GLU A 78 5.35 7.61 -3.06
N GLN A 79 5.57 7.29 -4.33
CA GLN A 79 4.55 7.37 -5.38
C GLN A 79 3.37 6.41 -5.11
N LEU A 80 3.66 5.18 -4.69
CA LEU A 80 2.64 4.20 -4.32
C LEU A 80 1.85 4.64 -3.10
N VAL A 81 2.49 5.21 -2.07
CA VAL A 81 1.77 5.72 -0.89
C VAL A 81 0.85 6.87 -1.26
N ASP A 82 1.31 7.84 -2.06
CA ASP A 82 0.47 8.96 -2.49
C ASP A 82 -0.76 8.48 -3.27
N TRP A 83 -0.55 7.51 -4.16
CA TRP A 83 -1.64 6.89 -4.91
C TRP A 83 -2.59 6.08 -4.03
N ILE A 84 -2.08 5.32 -3.05
CA ILE A 84 -2.92 4.59 -2.09
C ILE A 84 -3.75 5.58 -1.26
N LEU A 85 -3.15 6.67 -0.77
CA LEU A 85 -3.84 7.66 0.04
C LEU A 85 -4.89 8.46 -0.74
N SER A 86 -4.81 8.49 -2.08
CA SER A 86 -5.85 9.07 -2.93
C SER A 86 -7.03 8.11 -3.21
N MET A 87 -6.96 6.84 -2.80
CA MET A 87 -8.04 5.84 -2.97
C MET A 87 -9.19 6.06 -1.99
N HIS A 88 -9.89 7.18 -2.12
CA HIS A 88 -11.15 7.37 -1.40
C HIS A 88 -12.22 6.45 -2.00
N LYS A 89 -13.18 6.01 -1.16
CA LYS A 89 -14.33 5.19 -1.57
C LYS A 89 -15.14 5.93 -2.64
N GLY A 90 -14.77 5.81 -3.92
CA GLY A 90 -15.41 6.52 -5.02
C GLY A 90 -14.62 6.60 -6.33
N ASP A 91 -13.29 6.45 -6.31
CA ASP A 91 -12.46 6.62 -7.52
C ASP A 91 -12.13 5.26 -8.18
N ASP A 92 -12.93 4.91 -9.20
CA ASP A 92 -12.63 3.86 -10.21
C ASP A 92 -12.04 4.48 -11.49
#